data_AF-A0AAU5X383-F1
#
_entry.id   AF-A0AAU5X383-F1
#
_cell.length_a   1.000
_cell.length_b   1.000
_cell.length_c   1.000
_cell.angle_alpha   90.00
_cell.angle_beta   90.00
_cell.angle_gamma   90.00
#
_symmetry.space_group_name_H-M   'P 1'
#
loop_
_entity.id
_entity.type
_entity.pdbx_description
1 polymer ?
#
loop_
_entity_poly.entity_id
_entity_poly.type
_entity_poly.pdbx_seq_one_letter_code
_entity_poly.pdbx_strand_id
1 'polypeptide(L)' 'MVADANAARRVQDHNATLYTVYRSFGDVRPTSDLLDMIQARTP' A
#
# COMPACT_ATOMS: atom_id res chain seq x y z
N MET A 1 3.23 -0.66 2.63
CA MET A 1 2.48 -1.73 1.96
C MET A 1 1.85 -1.17 0.69
N VAL A 2 1.68 -2.00 -0.35
CA VAL A 2 1.18 -1.58 -1.67
C VAL A 2 -0.32 -1.87 -1.77
N ALA A 3 -1.17 -0.87 -1.66
CA ALA A 3 -2.61 -1.05 -1.42
C ALA A 3 -3.32 -1.89 -2.51
N ASP A 4 -2.98 -1.63 -3.77
CA ASP A 4 -3.56 -2.22 -4.98
C ASP A 4 -2.87 -3.52 -5.44
N ALA A 5 -1.85 -3.99 -4.72
CA ALA A 5 -1.15 -5.25 -4.99
C ALA A 5 -1.44 -6.34 -3.95
N ASN A 6 -2.47 -6.15 -3.12
CA ASN A 6 -2.88 -7.09 -2.08
C ASN A 6 -4.31 -7.56 -2.30
N ALA A 7 -4.60 -8.81 -1.91
CA ALA A 7 -5.93 -9.38 -1.98
C ALA A 7 -6.34 -9.97 -0.63
N ALA A 8 -7.63 -9.93 -0.34
CA ALA A 8 -8.24 -10.67 0.76
C ALA A 8 -9.54 -11.31 0.30
N ARG A 9 -10.02 -12.33 1.02
CA ARG A 9 -11.28 -13.01 0.70
C ARG A 9 -12.51 -12.09 0.78
N ARG A 10 -12.44 -11.05 1.61
CA ARG A 10 -13.53 -10.08 1.87
C ARG A 10 -12.97 -8.66 1.78
N VAL A 11 -13.71 -7.76 1.14
CA VAL A 11 -13.31 -6.35 0.97
C VAL A 11 -13.16 -5.64 2.32
N GLN A 12 -14.00 -6.00 3.30
CA GLN A 12 -13.94 -5.43 4.65
C GLN A 12 -12.63 -5.79 5.34
N ASP A 13 -12.20 -7.05 5.24
CA ASP A 13 -10.91 -7.48 5.79
C ASP A 13 -9.75 -6.79 5.08
N HIS A 14 -9.82 -6.65 3.75
CA HIS A 14 -8.81 -5.92 2.97
C HIS A 14 -8.64 -4.49 3.50
N ASN A 15 -9.73 -3.74 3.62
CA ASN A 15 -9.70 -2.34 4.08
C ASN A 15 -9.27 -2.23 5.56
N ALA A 16 -9.74 -3.15 6.42
CA ALA A 16 -9.35 -3.18 7.83
C ALA A 16 -7.83 -3.42 8.00
N THR A 17 -7.26 -4.32 7.19
CA THR A 17 -5.81 -4.55 7.17
C THR A 17 -5.05 -3.32 6.71
N LEU A 18 -5.45 -2.68 5.60
CA LEU A 18 -4.80 -1.46 5.12
C LEU A 18 -4.82 -0.35 6.19
N TYR A 19 -5.95 -0.15 6.86
CA TYR A 19 -6.07 0.82 7.95
C TYR A 19 -5.14 0.49 9.13
N THR A 20 -5.07 -0.79 9.51
CA THR A 20 -4.22 -1.25 10.61
C THR A 20 -2.73 -1.04 10.29
N VAL A 21 -2.32 -1.37 9.06
CA VAL A 21 -0.93 -1.16 8.61
C VAL A 21 -0.59 0.31 8.60
N TYR A 22 -1.43 1.15 7.97
CA TYR A 22 -1.26 2.60 7.94
C TYR A 22 -1.04 3.19 9.34
N ARG A 23 -1.80 2.72 10.34
CA ARG A 23 -1.76 3.29 11.70
C ARG A 23 -0.64 2.76 12.59
N SER A 24 -0.19 1.53 12.39
CA SER A 24 0.68 0.85 13.36
C SER A 24 2.01 0.37 12.80
N PHE A 25 2.10 0.14 11.48
CA PHE A 25 3.25 -0.53 10.86
C PHE A 25 3.92 0.29 9.76
N GLY A 26 3.36 1.45 9.42
CA GLY A 26 3.91 2.38 8.45
C GLY A 26 3.02 2.53 7.24
N ASP A 27 3.61 3.06 6.17
CA ASP A 27 2.82 3.65 5.10
C ASP A 27 2.07 2.65 4.21
N VAL A 28 0.93 3.06 3.68
CA VAL A 28 0.11 2.34 2.71
C VAL A 28 -0.10 3.26 1.51
N ARG A 29 0.44 2.87 0.35
CA ARG A 29 0.43 3.66 -0.90
C ARG A 29 0.02 2.79 -2.09
N PRO A 30 -0.54 3.35 -3.17
CA PRO A 30 -0.75 2.62 -4.41
C PRO A 30 0.58 2.30 -5.13
N THR A 31 0.53 1.39 -6.10
CA THR A 31 1.69 1.02 -6.92
C THR A 31 2.24 2.21 -7.70
N SER A 32 1.38 3.11 -8.19
CA SER A 32 1.78 4.32 -8.95
C SER A 32 2.80 5.16 -8.18
N ASP A 33 2.50 5.50 -6.94
CA ASP A 33 3.34 6.38 -6.12
C ASP A 33 4.71 5.76 -5.88
N LEU A 34 4.78 4.43 -5.74
CA LEU A 34 6.05 3.74 -5.57
C LEU A 34 6.88 3.74 -6.85
N LEU A 35 6.25 3.58 -8.02
CA LEU A 35 6.94 3.66 -9.30
C LEU A 35 7.51 5.07 -9.52
N ASP A 36 6.73 6.11 -9.25
CA ASP A 36 7.17 7.50 -9.35
C ASP A 36 8.37 7.79 -8.44
N MET A 37 8.33 7.28 -7.20
CA MET A 37 9.45 7.41 -6.26
C MET A 37 10.70 6.69 -6.72
N ILE A 38 10.59 5.48 -7.25
CA ILE A 38 11.72 4.70 -7.75
C ILE A 38 12.35 5.41 -8.95
N GLN A 39 11.51 5.90 -9.88
CA GLN A 39 11.96 6.69 -11.02
C GLN A 39 12.66 7.96 -10.58
N ALA A 40 12.12 8.69 -9.59
CA ALA A 40 12.74 9.90 -9.03
C ALA A 40 14.04 9.63 -8.27
N ARG A 41 14.28 8.40 -7.81
CA ARG A 41 15.50 8.00 -7.08
C ARG A 41 16.63 7.50 -7.99
N THR A 42 16.36 7.33 -9.28
CA THR A 42 17.36 6.88 -10.25
C THR A 42 18.12 8.11 -10.77
N PRO A 43 19.44 8.24 -10.54
CA PRO A 43 20.24 9.32 -11.13
C PRO A 43 20.33 9.21 -12.65
#